data_AF-A0A5R9F928-F1
#
_entry.id   AF-A0A5R9F928-F1
#
_cell.length_a   1.000
_cell.length_b   1.000
_cell.length_c   1.000
_cell.angle_alpha   90.00
_cell.angle_beta   90.00
_cell.angle_gamma   90.00
#
_symmetry.space_group_name_H-M   'P 1'
#
loop_
_entity.id
_entity.type
_entity.pdbx_description
1 polymer ?
#
loop_
_entity_poly.entity_id
_entity_poly.type
_entity_poly.pdbx_seq_one_letter_code
_entity_poly.pdbx_strand_id
1 'polypeptide(L)'
;MKEKNKFSKLLYFIGFGILLCGFIIGLMQAEDGFIAFFTPVVAAAFLGVIYIALGEIIDRLNRLEQNPAVNTLSQREPDCSISSEIDIQDNTEWTFERINQYFKQNDREVTDVQATPEPDLFLIKWGSSYRLVSVKRGIPVVVPKEKLSKHPELVRWLADNPEISKQF
;
A
#
# COMPACT_ATOMS: atom_id res chain seq x y z
N MET A 1 -6.91 22.28 16.43
CA MET A 1 -8.12 21.48 16.72
C MET A 1 -8.19 20.38 15.68
N LYS A 2 -8.27 19.11 16.10
CA LYS A 2 -8.39 17.94 15.20
C LYS A 2 -9.70 18.07 14.42
N GLU A 3 -9.64 18.32 13.12
CA GLU A 3 -10.79 18.06 12.25
C GLU A 3 -11.04 16.56 12.29
N LYS A 4 -11.94 16.13 13.18
CA LYS A 4 -12.48 14.77 13.18
C LYS A 4 -13.06 14.53 11.79
N ASN A 5 -12.63 13.46 11.12
CA ASN A 5 -13.14 13.04 9.82
C ASN A 5 -14.66 12.96 9.85
N LYS A 6 -15.29 14.01 9.32
CA LYS A 6 -16.76 14.10 9.19
C LYS A 6 -17.27 12.96 8.30
N PHE A 7 -16.46 12.52 7.34
CA PHE A 7 -16.77 11.46 6.40
C PHE A 7 -16.85 10.07 7.05
N SER A 8 -15.85 9.65 7.84
CA SER A 8 -15.91 8.37 8.56
C SER A 8 -17.14 8.30 9.46
N LYS A 9 -17.41 9.37 10.23
CA LYS A 9 -18.62 9.46 11.05
C LYS A 9 -19.91 9.37 10.23
N LEU A 10 -19.95 10.00 9.07
CA LEU A 10 -21.11 9.93 8.16
C LEU A 10 -21.37 8.48 7.71
N LEU A 11 -20.32 7.74 7.33
CA LEU A 11 -20.40 6.32 7.00
C LEU A 11 -20.95 5.46 8.15
N TYR A 12 -20.50 5.71 9.39
CA TYR A 12 -21.07 5.06 10.57
C TYR A 12 -22.57 5.34 10.74
N PHE A 13 -22.99 6.60 10.56
CA PHE A 13 -24.42 6.96 10.65
C PHE A 13 -25.26 6.32 9.54
N ILE A 14 -24.74 6.26 8.32
CA ILE A 14 -25.40 5.59 7.20
C ILE A 14 -25.54 4.10 7.48
N GLY A 15 -24.45 3.43 7.89
CA GLY A 15 -24.48 1.99 8.22
C GLY A 15 -25.45 1.68 9.36
N PHE A 16 -25.46 2.49 10.42
CA PHE A 16 -26.41 2.36 11.51
C PHE A 16 -27.86 2.60 11.07
N GLY A 17 -28.08 3.60 10.22
CA GLY A 17 -29.40 3.89 9.64
C GLY A 17 -29.93 2.72 8.82
N ILE A 18 -29.07 2.08 8.01
CA ILE A 18 -29.42 0.88 7.24
C ILE A 18 -29.84 -0.27 8.16
N LEU A 19 -29.09 -0.52 9.24
CA LEU A 19 -29.44 -1.54 10.24
C LEU A 19 -30.82 -1.28 10.85
N LEU A 20 -31.08 -0.04 11.26
CA LEU A 20 -32.34 0.35 11.87
C LEU A 20 -33.51 0.20 10.89
N CYS A 21 -33.34 0.67 9.64
CA CYS A 21 -34.35 0.54 8.60
C CYS A 21 -34.65 -0.92 8.26
N GLY A 22 -33.62 -1.76 8.11
CA GLY A 22 -33.82 -3.19 7.83
C GLY A 22 -34.55 -3.92 8.96
N PHE A 23 -34.28 -3.54 10.20
CA PHE A 23 -35.01 -4.08 11.35
C PHE A 23 -36.48 -3.64 11.35
N ILE A 24 -36.76 -2.36 11.09
CA ILE A 24 -38.15 -1.85 11.00
C ILE A 24 -38.91 -2.52 9.85
N ILE A 25 -38.29 -2.63 8.67
CA ILE A 25 -38.89 -3.31 7.51
C ILE A 25 -39.16 -4.78 7.85
N GLY A 26 -38.22 -5.45 8.51
CA GLY A 26 -38.41 -6.81 8.99
C GLY A 26 -39.62 -6.93 9.91
N LEU A 27 -39.76 -6.03 10.89
CA LEU A 27 -40.93 -6.00 11.78
C LEU A 27 -42.24 -5.79 11.03
N MET A 28 -42.27 -4.94 10.00
CA MET A 28 -43.45 -4.73 9.17
C MET A 28 -43.83 -5.97 8.36
N GLN A 29 -42.86 -6.81 8.00
CA GLN A 29 -43.07 -8.05 7.22
C GLN A 29 -43.16 -9.31 8.10
N ALA A 30 -43.13 -9.16 9.43
CA ALA A 30 -43.13 -10.30 10.33
C ALA A 30 -44.45 -11.11 10.27
N GLU A 31 -45.54 -10.47 9.87
CA GLU A 31 -46.85 -11.11 9.68
C GLU A 31 -46.84 -12.12 8.52
N ASP A 32 -46.00 -11.90 7.49
CA ASP A 32 -45.84 -12.78 6.34
C ASP A 32 -44.96 -14.01 6.65
N GLY A 33 -44.42 -14.09 7.87
CA GLY A 33 -43.68 -15.23 8.40
C GLY A 33 -42.19 -14.97 8.61
N PHE A 34 -41.52 -15.98 9.18
CA PHE A 34 -40.13 -15.85 9.63
C PHE A 34 -39.15 -15.44 8.53
N ILE A 35 -39.30 -16.00 7.32
CA ILE A 35 -38.40 -15.69 6.19
C ILE A 35 -38.57 -14.23 5.74
N ALA A 36 -39.81 -13.71 5.73
CA ALA A 36 -40.11 -12.33 5.37
C ALA A 36 -39.58 -11.33 6.40
N PHE A 37 -39.59 -11.66 7.70
CA PHE A 37 -38.87 -10.89 8.72
C PHE A 37 -37.36 -10.95 8.52
N PHE A 38 -36.81 -12.16 8.33
CA PHE A 38 -35.37 -12.39 8.46
C PHE A 38 -34.57 -11.89 7.24
N THR A 39 -35.15 -11.98 6.04
CA THR A 39 -34.49 -11.56 4.79
C THR A 39 -34.03 -10.09 4.79
N PRO A 40 -34.90 -9.09 5.05
CA PRO A 40 -34.49 -7.69 5.09
C PRO A 40 -33.54 -7.39 6.26
N VAL A 41 -33.69 -8.08 7.40
CA VAL A 41 -32.82 -7.92 8.57
C VAL A 41 -31.40 -8.38 8.24
N VAL A 42 -31.24 -9.54 7.62
CA VAL A 42 -29.93 -10.06 7.22
C VAL A 42 -29.31 -9.21 6.11
N ALA A 43 -30.09 -8.82 5.10
CA ALA A 43 -29.60 -7.95 4.02
C ALA A 43 -29.08 -6.62 4.58
N ALA A 44 -29.83 -6.00 5.50
CA ALA A 44 -29.41 -4.77 6.17
C ALA A 44 -28.23 -4.99 7.11
N ALA A 45 -28.12 -6.14 7.78
CA ALA A 45 -26.97 -6.49 8.59
C ALA A 45 -25.68 -6.53 7.75
N PHE A 46 -25.69 -7.25 6.63
CA PHE A 46 -24.54 -7.29 5.73
C PHE A 46 -24.18 -5.91 5.20
N LEU A 47 -25.17 -5.18 4.67
CA LEU A 47 -24.93 -3.87 4.08
C LEU A 47 -24.45 -2.86 5.13
N GLY A 48 -25.10 -2.81 6.30
CA GLY A 48 -24.74 -1.92 7.41
C GLY A 48 -23.34 -2.18 7.95
N VAL A 49 -22.97 -3.45 8.14
CA VAL A 49 -21.61 -3.84 8.59
C VAL A 49 -20.56 -3.41 7.57
N ILE A 50 -20.82 -3.54 6.26
CA ILE A 50 -19.90 -3.09 5.22
C ILE A 50 -19.65 -1.57 5.32
N TYR A 51 -20.71 -0.76 5.45
CA TYR A 51 -20.56 0.70 5.58
C TYR A 51 -19.80 1.09 6.86
N ILE A 52 -20.05 0.40 7.97
CA ILE A 52 -19.34 0.60 9.24
C ILE A 52 -17.85 0.25 9.11
N ALA A 53 -17.54 -0.91 8.50
CA ALA A 53 -16.18 -1.36 8.28
C ALA A 53 -15.40 -0.42 7.35
N LEU A 54 -16.03 0.05 6.27
CA LEU A 54 -15.45 1.07 5.39
C LEU A 54 -15.16 2.37 6.15
N GLY A 55 -16.08 2.82 7.00
CA GLY A 55 -15.87 3.97 7.88
C GLY A 55 -14.64 3.83 8.78
N GLU A 56 -14.39 2.62 9.31
CA GLU A 56 -13.22 2.34 10.14
C GLU A 56 -11.93 2.31 9.32
N ILE A 57 -11.96 1.69 8.13
CA ILE A 57 -10.81 1.64 7.22
C ILE A 57 -10.39 3.07 6.85
N ILE A 58 -11.34 3.93 6.50
CA ILE A 58 -11.08 5.33 6.15
C ILE A 58 -10.51 6.10 7.35
N ASP A 59 -11.03 5.89 8.57
CA ASP A 59 -10.47 6.55 9.76
C ASP A 59 -9.04 6.09 10.05
N ARG A 60 -8.75 4.80 9.86
CA ARG A 60 -7.40 4.24 10.00
C ARG A 60 -6.45 4.80 8.93
N LEU A 61 -6.88 4.88 7.67
CA LEU A 61 -6.09 5.46 6.58
C LEU A 61 -5.78 6.93 6.84
N ASN A 62 -6.78 7.73 7.18
CA ASN A 62 -6.57 9.15 7.47
C ASN A 62 -5.72 9.36 8.74
N ARG A 63 -5.74 8.44 9.70
CA ARG A 63 -4.81 8.48 10.85
C ARG A 63 -3.38 8.16 10.46
N LEU A 64 -3.15 7.31 9.48
CA LEU A 64 -1.81 7.03 8.93
C LEU A 64 -1.28 8.24 8.16
N GLU A 65 -2.13 8.90 7.38
CA GLU A 65 -1.81 10.13 6.66
C GLU A 65 -1.51 11.30 7.63
N GLN A 66 -2.22 11.40 8.75
CA GLN A 66 -2.00 12.48 9.72
C GLN A 66 -0.89 12.21 10.74
N ASN A 67 -0.24 11.04 10.70
CA ASN A 67 0.84 10.72 11.63
C ASN A 67 2.15 11.39 11.16
N PRO A 68 2.78 12.29 11.94
CA PRO A 68 3.98 13.01 11.52
C PRO A 68 5.18 12.09 11.21
N ALA A 69 5.23 10.88 11.77
CA ALA A 69 6.24 9.88 11.40
C ALA A 69 6.07 9.37 9.95
N VAL A 70 4.86 9.43 9.40
CA VAL A 70 4.54 9.14 7.99
C VAL A 70 4.67 10.39 7.13
N ASN A 71 4.32 11.58 7.63
CA ASN A 71 4.50 12.85 6.89
C ASN A 71 5.95 13.29 6.71
N THR A 72 6.88 12.75 7.51
CA THR A 72 8.32 12.92 7.24
C THR A 72 8.81 12.01 6.10
N LEU A 73 8.02 10.99 5.72
CA LEU A 73 8.23 10.16 4.52
C LEU A 73 7.37 10.61 3.33
N SER A 74 6.25 11.30 3.57
CA SER A 74 5.27 11.67 2.54
C SER A 74 5.54 13.02 1.86
N GLN A 75 6.63 13.73 2.20
CA GLN A 75 7.04 14.96 1.50
C GLN A 75 8.22 14.74 0.54
N ARG A 76 8.46 13.50 0.11
CA ARG A 76 9.40 13.19 -0.98
C ARG A 76 8.80 12.16 -1.94
N GLU A 77 8.44 12.66 -3.13
CA GLU A 77 8.02 11.96 -4.36
C GLU A 77 6.58 11.42 -4.45
N PRO A 78 5.91 11.60 -5.61
CA PRO A 78 4.51 11.23 -5.83
C PRO A 78 4.32 9.74 -6.15
N ASP A 79 3.12 9.28 -5.77
CA ASP A 79 2.27 8.24 -6.33
C ASP A 79 2.90 6.99 -6.95
N CYS A 80 2.67 5.86 -6.26
CA CYS A 80 2.33 4.61 -6.92
C CYS A 80 1.25 3.91 -6.09
N SER A 81 -0.02 4.25 -6.34
CA SER A 81 -1.15 3.43 -5.93
C SER A 81 -1.42 2.39 -7.01
N ILE A 82 -1.09 1.16 -6.67
CA ILE A 82 -1.34 -0.09 -7.38
C ILE A 82 -2.86 -0.25 -7.61
N SER A 83 -3.25 -0.50 -8.86
CA SER A 83 -4.52 -1.13 -9.20
C SER A 83 -4.43 -1.88 -10.53
N SER A 84 -3.88 -3.09 -10.48
CA SER A 84 -4.48 -4.29 -11.09
C SER A 84 -3.50 -5.46 -10.94
N GLU A 85 -3.86 -6.38 -10.03
CA GLU A 85 -3.72 -7.83 -10.19
C GLU A 85 -2.46 -8.32 -10.93
N ILE A 86 -1.34 -8.40 -10.20
CA ILE A 86 -0.21 -9.21 -10.63
C ILE A 86 -0.41 -10.58 -9.99
N ASP A 87 -0.64 -11.58 -10.83
CA ASP A 87 -0.62 -12.99 -10.46
C ASP A 87 0.83 -13.35 -10.11
N ILE A 88 1.16 -13.32 -8.82
CA ILE A 88 2.50 -13.61 -8.33
C ILE A 88 2.64 -15.13 -8.27
N GLN A 89 3.09 -15.73 -9.37
CA GLN A 89 3.72 -17.05 -9.34
C GLN A 89 5.01 -16.96 -8.52
N ASP A 90 4.98 -17.62 -7.37
CA ASP A 90 5.91 -17.53 -6.24
C ASP A 90 7.27 -18.23 -6.46
N ASN A 91 7.83 -18.24 -7.69
CA ASN A 91 9.04 -19.04 -7.93
C ASN A 91 9.96 -18.62 -9.09
N THR A 92 10.16 -17.32 -9.32
CA THR A 92 11.08 -16.87 -10.38
C THR A 92 12.16 -15.95 -9.83
N GLU A 93 13.42 -16.37 -9.99
CA GLU A 93 14.62 -15.56 -9.74
C GLU A 93 14.46 -14.16 -10.34
N TRP A 94 14.84 -13.14 -9.57
CA TRP A 94 14.73 -11.75 -10.00
C TRP A 94 15.90 -11.39 -10.91
N THR A 95 15.65 -11.28 -12.21
CA THR A 95 16.65 -10.87 -13.20
C THR A 95 16.64 -9.36 -13.47
N PHE A 96 17.72 -8.87 -14.07
CA PHE A 96 17.90 -7.50 -14.56
C PHE A 96 16.66 -7.00 -15.35
N GLU A 97 16.18 -7.83 -16.27
CA GLU A 97 15.07 -7.51 -17.17
C GLU A 97 13.78 -7.27 -16.39
N ARG A 98 13.53 -8.05 -15.34
CA ARG A 98 12.32 -7.95 -14.52
C ARG A 98 12.32 -6.69 -13.67
N ILE A 99 13.47 -6.32 -13.12
CA ILE A 99 13.64 -5.08 -12.36
C ILE A 99 13.43 -3.88 -13.29
N ASN A 100 14.06 -3.89 -14.47
CA ASN A 100 13.91 -2.82 -15.45
C ASN A 100 12.46 -2.69 -15.93
N GLN A 101 11.79 -3.82 -16.22
CA GLN A 101 10.39 -3.84 -16.63
C GLN A 101 9.46 -3.26 -15.54
N TYR A 102 9.69 -3.59 -14.27
CA TYR A 102 8.92 -3.03 -13.16
C TYR A 102 9.04 -1.51 -13.09
N PHE A 103 10.27 -0.96 -13.16
CA PHE A 103 10.46 0.49 -13.07
C PHE A 103 9.97 1.23 -14.33
N LYS A 104 10.13 0.63 -15.52
CA LYS A 104 9.61 1.18 -16.78
C LYS A 104 8.08 1.30 -16.77
N GLN A 105 7.39 0.34 -16.16
CA GLN A 105 5.92 0.39 -15.99
C GLN A 105 5.46 1.50 -15.03
N ASN A 106 6.36 2.02 -14.19
CA ASN A 106 6.10 3.09 -13.24
C ASN A 106 6.65 4.46 -13.71
N ASP A 107 6.87 4.62 -15.02
CA ASP A 107 7.41 5.85 -15.64
C ASP A 107 8.80 6.25 -15.11
N ARG A 108 9.59 5.25 -14.69
CA ARG A 108 10.98 5.41 -14.25
C ARG A 108 11.89 4.67 -15.21
N GLU A 109 12.59 5.42 -16.06
CA GLU A 109 13.60 4.84 -16.95
C GLU A 109 14.85 4.47 -16.15
N VAL A 110 15.03 3.16 -15.96
CA VAL A 110 16.27 2.61 -15.41
C VAL A 110 17.23 2.40 -16.57
N THR A 111 18.37 3.08 -16.50
CA THR A 111 19.39 3.09 -17.56
C THR A 111 20.49 2.06 -17.32
N ASP A 112 20.67 1.64 -16.07
CA ASP A 112 21.67 0.66 -15.65
C ASP A 112 21.17 -0.05 -14.39
N VAL A 113 21.45 -1.35 -14.26
CA VAL A 113 21.18 -2.13 -13.04
C VAL A 113 22.40 -2.99 -12.79
N GLN A 114 23.02 -2.79 -11.64
CA GLN A 114 24.18 -3.53 -11.18
C GLN A 114 23.80 -4.40 -9.99
N ALA A 115 24.20 -5.67 -10.05
CA ALA A 115 24.09 -6.56 -8.91
C ALA A 115 25.07 -6.10 -7.83
N THR A 116 24.64 -6.18 -6.57
CA THR A 116 25.51 -5.91 -5.42
C THR A 116 26.00 -7.23 -4.81
N PRO A 117 27.02 -7.22 -3.94
CA PRO A 117 27.46 -8.41 -3.21
C PRO A 117 26.36 -9.02 -2.31
N GLU A 118 25.36 -8.23 -1.94
CA GLU A 118 24.26 -8.73 -1.11
C GLU A 118 23.14 -9.36 -1.96
N PRO A 119 22.68 -10.56 -1.57
CA PRO A 119 21.54 -11.18 -2.22
C PRO A 119 20.31 -10.28 -2.01
N ASP A 120 19.50 -10.13 -3.07
CA ASP A 120 18.30 -9.29 -3.11
C ASP A 120 18.54 -7.77 -3.11
N LEU A 121 19.78 -7.30 -3.29
CA LEU A 121 20.11 -5.87 -3.39
C LEU A 121 20.74 -5.53 -4.75
N PHE A 122 20.20 -4.50 -5.38
CA PHE A 122 20.59 -4.03 -6.71
C PHE A 122 20.79 -2.52 -6.69
N LEU A 123 21.79 -2.04 -7.44
CA LEU A 123 21.99 -0.63 -7.71
C LEU A 123 21.38 -0.31 -9.05
N ILE A 124 20.34 0.53 -9.05
CA ILE A 124 19.72 1.00 -10.28
C ILE A 124 20.17 2.43 -10.57
N LYS A 125 20.49 2.74 -11.81
CA LYS A 125 20.69 4.12 -12.27
C LYS A 125 19.40 4.65 -12.84
N TRP A 126 18.90 5.69 -12.22
CA TRP A 126 17.72 6.41 -12.68
C TRP A 126 18.09 7.88 -12.87
N GLY A 127 18.05 8.34 -14.11
CA GLY A 127 18.55 9.67 -14.49
C GLY A 127 20.06 9.80 -14.23
N SER A 128 20.45 10.78 -13.41
CA SER A 128 21.85 11.08 -13.07
C SER A 128 22.35 10.45 -11.77
N SER A 129 21.52 9.67 -11.06
CA SER A 129 21.87 9.13 -9.74
C SER A 129 21.63 7.63 -9.63
N TYR A 130 22.45 6.99 -8.80
CA TYR A 130 22.27 5.60 -8.41
C TYR A 130 21.38 5.51 -7.18
N ARG A 131 20.45 4.54 -7.18
CA ARG A 131 19.61 4.23 -6.03
C ARG A 131 19.73 2.75 -5.71
N LEU A 132 19.75 2.44 -4.41
CA LEU A 132 19.74 1.05 -3.94
C LEU A 132 18.31 0.53 -3.94
N VAL A 133 18.09 -0.66 -4.44
CA VAL A 133 16.79 -1.33 -4.50
C VAL A 133 16.92 -2.69 -3.86
N SER A 134 16.03 -2.98 -2.92
CA SER A 134 15.91 -4.31 -2.32
C SER A 134 14.69 -5.01 -2.88
N VAL A 135 14.86 -6.25 -3.30
CA VAL A 135 13.78 -7.09 -3.83
C VAL A 135 13.37 -8.09 -2.77
N LYS A 136 12.54 -7.65 -1.82
CA LYS A 136 12.01 -8.53 -0.77
C LYS A 136 10.59 -8.92 -1.10
N ARG A 137 10.28 -10.22 -1.03
CA ARG A 137 8.94 -10.78 -1.29
C ARG A 137 8.39 -10.42 -2.67
N GLY A 138 9.27 -10.34 -3.67
CA GLY A 138 8.86 -10.09 -5.05
C GLY A 138 8.43 -8.66 -5.37
N ILE A 139 8.79 -7.68 -4.54
CA ILE A 139 8.54 -6.27 -4.82
C ILE A 139 9.87 -5.51 -4.71
N PRO A 140 10.37 -4.89 -5.80
CA PRO A 140 11.54 -4.03 -5.73
C PRO A 140 11.19 -2.73 -5.00
N VAL A 141 11.88 -2.45 -3.90
CA VAL A 141 11.69 -1.27 -3.07
C VAL A 141 12.98 -0.47 -2.99
N VAL A 142 12.93 0.83 -3.26
CA VAL A 142 14.08 1.72 -3.11
C VAL A 142 14.45 1.81 -1.63
N VAL A 143 15.69 1.46 -1.31
CA VAL A 143 16.27 1.53 0.03
C VAL A 143 16.83 2.93 0.26
N PRO A 144 16.41 3.63 1.32
CA PRO A 144 17.00 4.92 1.70
C PRO A 144 18.50 4.79 1.99
N LYS A 145 19.30 5.78 1.56
CA LYS A 145 20.77 5.77 1.73
C LYS A 145 21.19 5.65 3.20
N GLU A 146 20.39 6.13 4.13
CA GLU A 146 20.66 6.08 5.57
C GLU A 146 20.73 4.64 6.08
N LYS A 147 20.02 3.72 5.40
CA LYS A 147 20.05 2.28 5.71
C LYS A 147 21.25 1.56 5.11
N LEU A 148 22.08 2.22 4.29
CA LEU A 148 23.33 1.67 3.75
C LEU A 148 24.30 1.26 4.87
N SER A 149 24.28 1.99 5.99
CA SER A 149 25.08 1.69 7.18
C SER A 149 24.83 0.29 7.77
N LYS A 150 23.69 -0.33 7.45
CA LYS A 150 23.34 -1.70 7.88
C LYS A 150 23.98 -2.79 7.01
N HIS A 151 24.64 -2.41 5.93
CA HIS A 151 25.15 -3.26 4.86
C HIS A 151 26.67 -3.03 4.70
N PRO A 152 27.51 -3.51 5.64
CA PRO A 152 28.93 -3.18 5.68
C PRO A 152 29.70 -3.67 4.45
N GLU A 153 29.26 -4.77 3.83
CA GLU A 153 29.85 -5.29 2.60
C GLU A 153 29.55 -4.40 1.40
N LEU A 154 28.32 -3.87 1.33
CA LEU A 154 27.93 -2.91 0.29
C LEU A 154 28.68 -1.59 0.43
N VAL A 155 28.91 -1.12 1.66
CA VAL A 155 29.72 0.09 1.93
C VAL A 155 31.16 -0.09 1.45
N ARG A 156 31.76 -1.25 1.70
CA ARG A 156 33.11 -1.58 1.20
C ARG A 156 33.14 -1.64 -0.33
N TRP A 157 32.17 -2.33 -0.92
CA TRP A 157 32.07 -2.44 -2.37
C TRP A 157 31.87 -1.07 -3.06
N LEU A 158 31.09 -0.16 -2.45
CA LEU A 158 30.96 1.22 -2.95
C LEU A 158 32.26 2.02 -2.81
N ALA A 159 33.04 1.79 -1.76
CA ALA A 159 34.36 2.40 -1.61
C ALA A 159 35.33 1.92 -2.71
N ASP A 160 35.23 0.66 -3.10
CA ASP A 160 36.02 0.07 -4.20
C ASP A 160 35.54 0.53 -5.59
N ASN A 161 34.33 1.10 -5.70
CA ASN A 161 33.73 1.60 -6.94
C ASN A 161 33.40 3.12 -6.85
N PRO A 162 34.43 4.00 -6.87
CA PRO A 162 34.27 5.42 -6.58
C PRO A 162 33.40 6.17 -7.61
N GLU A 163 33.33 5.70 -8.85
CA GLU A 163 32.48 6.29 -9.89
C GLU A 163 30.98 6.15 -9.58
N ILE A 164 30.60 5.05 -8.93
CA ILE A 164 29.22 4.78 -8.50
C ILE A 164 28.97 5.53 -7.19
N SER A 165 29.90 5.49 -6.24
CA SER A 165 29.73 6.17 -4.94
C SER A 165 29.56 7.68 -5.06
N LYS A 166 30.16 8.34 -6.07
CA LYS A 166 29.96 9.79 -6.30
C LYS A 166 28.58 10.14 -6.83
N GLN A 167 27.94 9.20 -7.54
CA GLN A 167 26.62 9.34 -8.14
C GLN A 167 25.52 8.68 -7.29
N PHE A 168 25.90 7.97 -6.22
CA PHE A 168 24.99 7.38 -5.26
C PHE A 168 24.32 8.47 -4.46
#